data_AF-X1N2Q1-F1
#
_entry.id   AF-X1N2Q1-F1
#
_cell.length_a   1.000
_cell.length_b   1.000
_cell.length_c   1.000
_cell.angle_alpha   90.00
_cell.angle_beta   90.00
_cell.angle_gamma   90.00
#
_symmetry.space_group_name_H-M   'P 1'
#
loop_
_entity.id
_entity.type
_entity.pdbx_description
1 polymer ?
#
loop_
_entity_poly.entity_id
_entity_poly.type
_entity_poly.pdbx_seq_one_letter_code
_entity_poly.pdbx_strand_id
1 'polypeptide(L)' 'MLAKVFSSGVQGIDAYPVEVEVDLARGLPKFNIVG' A
#
# COMPACT_ATOMS: atom_id res chain seq x y z
N MET A 1 4.10 13.16 -0.92
CA MET A 1 3.83 13.03 0.55
C MET A 1 3.86 11.55 0.81
N LEU A 2 4.76 11.10 1.69
CA LEU A 2 4.89 9.68 2.01
C LEU A 2 4.06 9.36 3.25
N ALA A 3 3.13 8.42 3.12
CA ALA A 3 2.38 7.85 4.23
C ALA A 3 2.69 6.35 4.33
N LYS A 4 2.88 5.87 5.56
CA LYS A 4 3.07 4.45 5.87
C LYS A 4 2.02 3.99 6.85
N VAL A 5 1.44 2.81 6.61
CA VAL A 5 0.45 2.20 7.49
C VAL A 5 0.70 0.69 7.60
N PHE A 6 0.40 0.13 8.77
CA PHE A 6 0.32 -1.31 8.94
C PHE A 6 -1.08 -1.79 8.57
N SER A 7 -1.14 -2.89 7.83
CA SER A 7 -2.33 -3.61 7.43
C SER A 7 -2.12 -5.11 7.63
N SER A 8 -3.12 -5.92 7.28
CA SER A 8 -3.04 -7.38 7.26
C SER A 8 -3.40 -7.92 5.89
N GLY A 9 -2.53 -8.77 5.34
CA GLY A 9 -2.82 -9.61 4.17
C GLY A 9 -3.26 -11.01 4.60
N VAL A 10 -3.84 -11.76 3.67
CA VAL A 10 -4.19 -13.18 3.87
C VAL A 10 -3.38 -14.03 2.89
N GLN A 11 -2.69 -15.04 3.40
CA GLN A 11 -1.96 -16.03 2.63
C GLN A 11 -2.60 -17.40 2.87
N GLY A 12 -3.45 -17.84 1.95
CA GLY A 12 -4.29 -19.03 2.17
C GLY A 12 -5.31 -18.78 3.26
N ILE A 13 -5.12 -19.37 4.44
CA ILE A 13 -5.97 -19.18 5.62
C ILE A 13 -5.30 -18.36 6.73
N ASP A 14 -4.01 -18.05 6.58
CA ASP A 14 -3.22 -17.36 7.60
C ASP A 14 -3.19 -15.85 7.33
N ALA A 15 -3.33 -15.05 8.38
CA ALA A 15 -3.12 -13.62 8.32
C ALA A 15 -1.63 -13.29 8.47
N TYR A 16 -1.13 -12.32 7.70
CA TYR A 16 0.24 -11.81 7.81
C TYR A 16 0.27 -10.27 7.81
N PRO A 17 1.18 -9.63 8.55
CA PRO A 17 1.30 -8.18 8.56
C PRO A 17 1.82 -7.66 7.21
N VAL A 18 1.27 -6.55 6.75
CA VAL A 18 1.70 -5.86 5.53
C VAL A 18 1.99 -4.40 5.86
N GLU A 19 3.17 -3.91 5.50
CA GLU A 19 3.48 -2.48 5.52
C GLU A 19 3.12 -1.89 4.15
N VAL A 20 2.21 -0.91 4.14
CA VAL A 20 1.76 -0.24 2.92
C VAL A 20 2.35 1.17 2.90
N GLU A 21 2.96 1.54 1.77
CA GLU A 21 3.48 2.87 1.49
C GLU A 21 2.67 3.55 0.38
N VAL A 22 2.39 4.83 0.55
CA VAL A 22 1.75 5.68 -0.45
C VAL A 22 2.62 6.91 -0.66
N ASP A 23 2.90 7.22 -1.93
CA ASP A 23 3.46 8.52 -2.32
C ASP A 23 2.47 9.33 -3.17
N LEU A 24 2.56 10.65 -3.05
CA LEU A 24 1.79 11.61 -3.81
C LEU A 24 2.73 12.50 -4.63
N ALA A 25 2.53 12.46 -5.95
CA ALA A 25 3.23 13.30 -6.91
C ALA A 25 2.27 14.31 -7.57
N ARG A 26 2.83 15.43 -8.05
CA ARG A 26 2.08 16.42 -8.84
C ARG A 26 1.93 15.93 -10.29
N GLY A 27 0.81 16.26 -10.92
CA GLY A 27 0.54 15.89 -12.31
C GLY A 27 -0.95 15.61 -12.55
N LEU A 28 -1.25 14.96 -13.67
CA LEU A 28 -2.60 14.48 -13.94
C LEU A 28 -3.00 13.39 -12.92
N PRO A 29 -4.28 13.33 -12.50
CA PRO A 29 -4.75 12.29 -11.61
C PRO A 29 -4.49 10.90 -12.19
N LYS A 30 -3.74 10.09 -11.45
CA LYS A 30 -3.44 8.69 -11.79
C LYS A 30 -3.29 7.89 -10.50
N PHE A 31 -3.68 6.63 -10.55
CA PHE A 31 -3.39 5.65 -9.49
C PHE A 31 -2.44 4.59 -10.04
N ASN A 32 -1.35 4.32 -9.32
CA ASN A 32 -0.43 3.23 -9.61
C ASN A 32 -0.35 2.33 -8.36
N ILE A 33 -0.41 1.02 -8.55
CA ILE A 33 -0.28 0.03 -7.47
C ILE A 33 0.97 -0.81 -7.79
N VAL A 34 1.80 -1.00 -6.77
CA VAL A 34 2.95 -1.91 -6.76
C VAL A 34 2.83 -2.81 -5.55
N GLY A 35 3.19 -4.08 -5.70
CA GLY A 35 3.12 -5.11 -4.66
C GLY A 35 4.41 -5.90 -4.61
#